data_AF-A0AAN6X0C1-F1
#
_entry.id   AF-A0AAN6X0C1-F1
#
_cell.length_a   1.000
_cell.length_b   1.000
_cell.length_c   1.000
_cell.angle_alpha   90.00
_cell.angle_beta   90.00
_cell.angle_gamma   90.00
#
_symmetry.space_group_name_H-M   'P 1'
#
loop_
_entity.id
_entity.type
_entity.pdbx_description
1 polymer ?
#
loop_
_entity_poly.entity_id
_entity_poly.type
_entity_poly.pdbx_seq_one_letter_code
_entity_poly.pdbx_strand_id
1 'polypeptide(L)'
;MEARDSLPDRLDQRPAVRIDLTNTTGFALPTTNVTPSSTIIASLEAARDARAPVVLQLSNGGAAFFAGKGVSNTNQEGAISGAIAAAHFIRSIAPVSGVPVVLHTDHCAKKLLPWLDGMMDADEAFFKEHARAAPWKQWIEMKIGITGGEEDGVNNEDVGNNSLYTQPEDIWQIYQTLSPISPYFSIAAGFGNVHGVYQPGNVKLRPDLLAKHQAFVANELGSTEPKPVFLFFHGGSRSSVEESQKAIGHGVVKVNLDTDLQWAYLGGIRDYSMSARVKAAFEDFKAVNSL
;
A
#
# COMPACT_ATOMS: atom_id res chain seq x y z
N MET A 1 -28.31 -16.00 -28.81
CA MET A 1 -28.64 -15.00 -27.77
C MET A 1 -27.43 -14.10 -27.65
N GLU A 2 -27.34 -13.15 -28.57
CA GLU A 2 -26.24 -12.19 -28.69
C GLU A 2 -26.56 -11.00 -27.80
N ALA A 3 -25.73 -10.78 -26.78
CA ALA A 3 -25.71 -9.56 -25.98
C ALA A 3 -24.24 -9.23 -25.70
N ARG A 4 -23.52 -8.89 -26.77
CA ARG A 4 -22.21 -8.22 -26.72
C ARG A 4 -22.29 -7.03 -27.66
N ASP A 5 -23.11 -6.05 -27.32
CA ASP A 5 -23.03 -4.74 -27.96
C ASP A 5 -23.32 -3.65 -26.94
N SER A 6 -22.32 -2.77 -26.79
CA SER A 6 -22.37 -1.44 -26.17
C SER A 6 -22.42 -1.33 -24.64
N LEU A 7 -21.36 -1.80 -23.97
CA LEU A 7 -20.80 -0.94 -22.91
C LEU A 7 -19.91 0.08 -23.62
N PRO A 8 -20.21 1.39 -23.56
CA PRO A 8 -19.43 2.37 -24.29
C PRO A 8 -17.99 2.43 -23.73
N ASP A 9 -17.00 2.53 -24.63
CA ASP A 9 -15.55 2.75 -24.44
C ASP A 9 -15.18 3.98 -23.55
N ARG A 10 -16.14 4.57 -22.84
CA ARG A 10 -16.03 5.81 -22.06
C ARG A 10 -15.25 5.66 -20.77
N LEU A 11 -15.00 4.45 -20.28
CA LEU A 11 -14.18 4.25 -19.07
C LEU A 11 -12.70 4.55 -19.32
N ASP A 12 -12.23 4.38 -20.57
CA ASP A 12 -10.82 4.42 -20.94
C ASP A 12 -10.36 5.80 -21.45
N GLN A 13 -11.28 6.67 -21.90
CA GLN A 13 -10.95 8.00 -22.44
C GLN A 13 -10.73 9.10 -21.40
N ARG A 14 -10.73 8.77 -20.10
CA ARG A 14 -10.46 9.78 -19.06
C ARG A 14 -8.98 10.14 -19.05
N PRO A 15 -8.61 11.43 -19.03
CA PRO A 15 -7.22 11.82 -18.89
C PRO A 15 -6.67 11.20 -17.60
N ALA A 16 -5.46 10.62 -17.69
CA ALA A 16 -4.77 10.10 -16.52
C ALA A 16 -4.72 11.21 -15.46
N VAL A 17 -5.32 10.97 -14.29
CA VAL A 17 -5.22 11.89 -13.17
C VAL A 17 -3.78 11.83 -12.69
N ARG A 18 -3.04 12.90 -12.92
CA ARG A 18 -1.66 13.03 -12.46
C ARG A 18 -1.68 13.42 -10.99
N ILE A 19 -1.22 12.52 -10.13
CA ILE A 19 -0.90 12.86 -8.75
C ILE A 19 0.53 13.39 -8.77
N ASP A 20 0.67 14.71 -8.70
CA ASP A 20 1.97 15.34 -8.50
C ASP A 20 2.37 15.18 -7.03
N LEU A 21 3.10 14.11 -6.76
CA LEU A 21 3.80 13.95 -5.50
C LEU A 21 4.85 15.04 -5.39
N THR A 22 4.71 15.89 -4.39
CA THR A 22 5.74 16.87 -4.04
C THR A 22 6.03 16.75 -2.55
N ASN A 23 7.29 16.96 -2.17
CA ASN A 23 7.64 17.04 -0.75
C ASN A 23 7.24 18.40 -0.13
N THR A 24 6.67 19.32 -0.92
CA THR A 24 6.38 20.70 -0.52
C THR A 24 4.91 20.92 -0.15
N THR A 25 4.00 20.07 -0.60
CA THR A 25 2.54 20.24 -0.41
C THR A 25 2.03 19.85 0.99
N GLY A 26 2.88 19.30 1.86
CA GLY A 26 2.52 19.04 3.27
C GLY A 26 1.41 18.00 3.47
N PHE A 27 1.17 17.14 2.48
CA PHE A 27 0.26 16.00 2.59
C PHE A 27 0.97 14.71 2.15
N ALA A 28 0.45 13.57 2.59
CA ALA A 28 0.86 12.24 2.14
C ALA A 28 -0.34 11.45 1.63
N LEU A 29 -0.10 10.54 0.69
CA LEU A 29 -1.10 9.62 0.18
C LEU A 29 -1.40 8.53 1.22
N PRO A 30 -2.67 8.33 1.61
CA PRO A 30 -3.06 7.18 2.40
C PRO A 30 -2.93 5.92 1.53
N THR A 31 -2.28 4.91 2.07
CA THR A 31 -2.10 3.62 1.40
C THR A 31 -2.72 2.52 2.20
N THR A 32 -3.60 1.76 1.57
CA THR A 32 -4.33 0.67 2.22
C THR A 32 -3.91 -0.67 1.63
N ASN A 33 -3.48 -1.60 2.48
CA ASN A 33 -3.36 -3.01 2.06
C ASN A 33 -4.77 -3.57 1.81
N VAL A 34 -4.94 -4.30 0.71
CA VAL A 34 -6.23 -4.89 0.31
C VAL A 34 -6.07 -6.38 -0.03
N THR A 35 -7.08 -7.20 0.29
CA THR A 35 -6.97 -8.67 0.24
C THR A 35 -8.18 -9.39 -0.36
N PRO A 36 -9.43 -8.96 -0.12
CA PRO A 36 -10.54 -9.28 -1.04
C PRO A 36 -11.13 -8.04 -1.72
N SER A 37 -12.04 -8.27 -2.67
CA SER A 37 -12.78 -7.20 -3.35
C SER A 37 -13.52 -6.26 -2.38
N SER A 38 -14.05 -6.76 -1.27
CA SER A 38 -14.76 -5.94 -0.27
C SER A 38 -13.85 -4.91 0.41
N THR A 39 -12.58 -5.22 0.69
CA THR A 39 -11.65 -4.22 1.25
C THR A 39 -11.26 -3.18 0.21
N ILE A 40 -11.18 -3.54 -1.07
CA ILE A 40 -10.99 -2.60 -2.17
C ILE A 40 -12.15 -1.60 -2.21
N ILE A 41 -13.40 -2.10 -2.21
CA ILE A 41 -14.58 -1.24 -2.24
C ILE A 41 -14.62 -0.31 -1.02
N ALA A 42 -14.39 -0.85 0.18
CA ALA A 42 -14.39 -0.05 1.41
C ALA A 42 -13.36 1.09 1.35
N SER A 43 -12.13 0.82 0.90
CA SER A 43 -11.10 1.84 0.73
C SER A 43 -11.48 2.91 -0.30
N LEU A 44 -12.09 2.51 -1.42
CA LEU A 44 -12.54 3.45 -2.45
C LEU A 44 -13.69 4.34 -1.96
N GLU A 45 -14.65 3.78 -1.22
CA GLU A 45 -15.75 4.55 -0.64
C GLU A 45 -15.24 5.54 0.41
N ALA A 46 -14.34 5.10 1.30
CA ALA A 46 -13.72 5.96 2.30
C ALA A 46 -12.93 7.11 1.63
N ALA A 47 -12.16 6.82 0.58
CA ALA A 47 -11.41 7.83 -0.17
C ALA A 47 -12.32 8.82 -0.89
N ARG A 48 -13.43 8.34 -1.49
CA ARG A 48 -14.46 9.18 -2.12
C ARG A 48 -15.07 10.14 -1.12
N ASP A 49 -15.49 9.63 0.04
CA ASP A 49 -16.17 10.40 1.07
C ASP A 49 -15.21 11.41 1.71
N ALA A 50 -13.93 11.06 1.85
CA ALA A 50 -12.85 11.95 2.26
C ALA A 50 -12.39 12.94 1.16
N ARG A 51 -12.86 12.76 -0.09
CA ARG A 51 -12.40 13.50 -1.28
C ARG A 51 -10.88 13.48 -1.46
N ALA A 52 -10.26 12.34 -1.18
CA ALA A 52 -8.83 12.15 -1.22
C ALA A 52 -8.43 11.10 -2.28
N PRO A 53 -7.25 11.24 -2.91
CA PRO A 53 -6.65 10.12 -3.64
C PRO A 53 -6.29 8.99 -2.66
N VAL A 54 -6.16 7.77 -3.19
CA VAL A 54 -5.76 6.60 -2.39
C VAL A 54 -4.78 5.72 -3.16
N VAL A 55 -3.83 5.14 -2.45
CA VAL A 55 -3.01 4.04 -2.96
C VAL A 55 -3.63 2.74 -2.45
N LEU A 56 -3.98 1.84 -3.37
CA LEU A 56 -4.38 0.48 -3.02
C LEU A 56 -3.19 -0.43 -3.25
N GLN A 57 -2.73 -1.12 -2.21
CA GLN A 57 -1.58 -1.99 -2.30
C GLN A 57 -1.90 -3.44 -1.93
N LEU A 58 -1.21 -4.38 -2.56
CA LEU A 58 -1.24 -5.78 -2.16
C LEU A 58 0.11 -6.18 -1.59
N SER A 59 0.11 -6.82 -0.42
CA SER A 59 1.26 -7.57 0.05
C SER A 59 1.38 -8.89 -0.72
N ASN A 60 2.52 -9.59 -0.65
CA ASN A 60 2.67 -10.88 -1.34
C ASN A 60 1.66 -11.90 -0.80
N GLY A 61 1.49 -11.95 0.52
CA GLY A 61 0.49 -12.79 1.18
C GLY A 61 -0.94 -12.39 0.81
N GLY A 62 -1.21 -11.08 0.77
CA GLY A 62 -2.50 -10.53 0.37
C GLY A 62 -2.89 -10.86 -1.08
N ALA A 63 -1.92 -10.79 -2.00
CA ALA A 63 -2.12 -11.17 -3.38
C ALA A 63 -2.41 -12.67 -3.52
N ALA A 64 -1.63 -13.54 -2.86
CA ALA A 64 -1.90 -14.98 -2.85
C ALA A 64 -3.29 -15.30 -2.25
N PHE A 65 -3.70 -14.58 -1.20
CA PHE A 65 -5.04 -14.71 -0.63
C PHE A 65 -6.14 -14.30 -1.62
N PHE A 66 -5.92 -13.23 -2.41
CA PHE A 66 -6.88 -12.77 -3.42
C PHE A 66 -7.12 -13.83 -4.51
N ALA A 67 -6.10 -14.59 -4.90
CA ALA A 67 -6.26 -15.74 -5.80
C ALA A 67 -7.05 -16.89 -5.17
N GLY A 68 -7.04 -16.97 -3.83
CA GLY A 68 -7.69 -17.99 -3.03
C GLY A 68 -6.68 -18.92 -2.37
N LYS A 69 -6.88 -19.19 -1.08
CA LYS A 69 -5.96 -20.02 -0.25
C LYS A 69 -5.75 -21.46 -0.77
N GLY A 70 -6.66 -21.96 -1.61
CA GLY A 70 -6.53 -23.28 -2.24
C GLY A 70 -5.65 -23.29 -3.50
N VAL A 71 -5.26 -22.13 -4.02
CA VAL A 71 -4.38 -22.02 -5.18
C VAL A 71 -2.93 -22.21 -4.73
N SER A 72 -2.18 -23.03 -5.45
CA SER A 72 -0.75 -23.21 -5.17
C SER A 72 0.00 -21.90 -5.37
N ASN A 73 0.90 -21.58 -4.44
CA ASN A 73 1.82 -20.46 -4.60
C ASN A 73 3.24 -20.92 -4.96
N THR A 74 3.37 -22.12 -5.54
CA THR A 74 4.64 -22.56 -6.15
C THR A 74 5.10 -21.52 -7.16
N ASN A 75 6.39 -21.14 -7.09
CA ASN A 75 6.97 -20.10 -7.95
C ASN A 75 6.22 -18.75 -7.97
N GLN A 76 5.50 -18.42 -6.89
CA GLN A 76 4.68 -17.20 -6.79
C GLN A 76 3.45 -17.15 -7.71
N GLU A 77 3.06 -18.24 -8.36
CA GLU A 77 1.95 -18.27 -9.32
C GLU A 77 0.61 -17.76 -8.74
N GLY A 78 0.30 -18.17 -7.50
CA GLY A 78 -0.88 -17.70 -6.78
C GLY A 78 -0.83 -16.21 -6.50
N ALA A 79 0.31 -15.69 -6.02
CA ALA A 79 0.49 -14.27 -5.75
C ALA A 79 0.46 -13.41 -7.02
N ILE A 80 1.05 -13.88 -8.12
CA ILE A 80 0.99 -13.21 -9.43
C ILE A 80 -0.46 -13.15 -9.90
N SER A 81 -1.16 -14.30 -9.93
CA SER A 81 -2.55 -14.39 -10.40
C SER A 81 -3.49 -13.51 -9.57
N GLY A 82 -3.32 -13.50 -8.25
CA GLY A 82 -4.16 -12.70 -7.36
C GLY A 82 -3.89 -11.19 -7.46
N ALA A 83 -2.62 -10.78 -7.64
CA ALA A 83 -2.29 -9.38 -7.90
C ALA A 83 -2.89 -8.89 -9.22
N ILE A 84 -2.80 -9.71 -10.29
CA ILE A 84 -3.42 -9.42 -11.59
C ILE A 84 -4.94 -9.30 -11.45
N ALA A 85 -5.59 -10.27 -10.79
CA ALA A 85 -7.03 -10.24 -10.56
C ALA A 85 -7.49 -8.99 -9.80
N ALA A 86 -6.77 -8.63 -8.74
CA ALA A 86 -7.04 -7.42 -7.96
C ALA A 86 -6.85 -6.15 -8.82
N ALA A 87 -5.77 -6.07 -9.59
CA ALA A 87 -5.51 -4.93 -10.47
C ALA A 87 -6.63 -4.75 -11.52
N HIS A 88 -7.10 -5.83 -12.15
CA HIS A 88 -8.23 -5.77 -13.08
C HIS A 88 -9.54 -5.35 -12.39
N PHE A 89 -9.81 -5.88 -11.19
CA PHE A 89 -10.97 -5.47 -10.41
C PHE A 89 -10.93 -3.97 -10.09
N ILE A 90 -9.80 -3.47 -9.59
CA ILE A 90 -9.60 -2.06 -9.26
C ILE A 90 -9.74 -1.18 -10.51
N ARG A 91 -9.10 -1.54 -11.62
CA ARG A 91 -9.21 -0.81 -12.89
C ARG A 91 -10.65 -0.74 -13.40
N SER A 92 -11.46 -1.76 -13.13
CA SER A 92 -12.87 -1.80 -13.52
C SER A 92 -13.75 -0.92 -12.63
N ILE A 93 -13.44 -0.81 -11.33
CA ILE A 93 -14.32 -0.15 -10.35
C ILE A 93 -13.89 1.26 -9.94
N ALA A 94 -12.60 1.59 -9.91
CA ALA A 94 -12.12 2.94 -9.61
C ALA A 94 -12.72 4.03 -10.52
N PRO A 95 -12.95 3.79 -11.82
CA PRO A 95 -13.67 4.71 -12.69
C PRO A 95 -15.06 5.11 -12.17
N VAL A 96 -15.81 4.21 -11.51
CA VAL A 96 -17.16 4.53 -11.01
C VAL A 96 -17.15 5.13 -9.60
N SER A 97 -16.08 4.93 -8.83
CA SER A 97 -15.94 5.56 -7.51
C SER A 97 -15.59 7.05 -7.61
N GLY A 98 -15.03 7.50 -8.74
CA GLY A 98 -14.63 8.90 -8.97
C GLY A 98 -13.35 9.29 -8.21
N VAL A 99 -12.64 8.31 -7.66
CA VAL A 99 -11.42 8.51 -6.86
C VAL A 99 -10.18 8.30 -7.72
N PRO A 100 -9.16 9.19 -7.65
CA PRO A 100 -7.85 8.91 -8.20
C PRO A 100 -7.16 7.79 -7.41
N VAL A 101 -6.84 6.69 -8.07
CA VAL A 101 -6.25 5.49 -7.45
C VAL A 101 -4.86 5.24 -8.01
N VAL A 102 -3.91 4.99 -7.12
CA VAL A 102 -2.61 4.41 -7.45
C VAL A 102 -2.64 2.93 -7.08
N LEU A 103 -2.22 2.06 -8.00
CA LEU A 103 -1.98 0.65 -7.73
C LEU A 103 -0.53 0.46 -7.28
N HIS A 104 -0.33 -0.37 -6.26
CA HIS A 104 0.99 -0.64 -5.71
C HIS A 104 1.10 -2.07 -5.19
N THR A 105 2.33 -2.54 -5.01
CA THR A 105 2.64 -3.81 -4.36
C THR A 105 3.55 -3.52 -3.20
N ASP A 106 3.27 -4.10 -2.04
CA ASP A 106 4.03 -3.87 -0.82
C ASP A 106 5.35 -4.66 -0.82
N HIS A 107 5.95 -4.89 0.36
CA HIS A 107 7.26 -5.52 0.55
C HIS A 107 7.57 -6.69 -0.41
N CYS A 108 8.56 -6.47 -1.27
CA CYS A 108 9.10 -7.48 -2.16
C CYS A 108 10.58 -7.75 -1.82
N ALA A 109 10.82 -8.65 -0.86
CA ALA A 109 12.18 -9.12 -0.55
C ALA A 109 12.78 -9.85 -1.76
N LYS A 110 14.12 -9.99 -1.82
CA LYS A 110 14.84 -10.61 -2.95
C LYS A 110 14.28 -11.98 -3.38
N LYS A 111 13.82 -12.80 -2.44
CA LYS A 111 13.21 -14.12 -2.71
C LYS A 111 11.86 -14.05 -3.45
N LEU A 112 11.21 -12.88 -3.41
CA LEU A 112 9.91 -12.60 -4.01
C LEU A 112 10.04 -11.92 -5.38
N LEU A 113 11.25 -11.67 -5.89
CA LEU A 113 11.43 -11.07 -7.23
C LEU A 113 10.64 -11.78 -8.35
N PRO A 114 10.49 -13.13 -8.37
CA PRO A 114 9.64 -13.78 -9.37
C PRO A 114 8.18 -13.32 -9.34
N TRP A 115 7.66 -12.90 -8.17
CA TRP A 115 6.33 -12.29 -8.06
C TRP A 115 6.28 -10.94 -8.76
N LEU A 116 7.29 -10.09 -8.52
CA LEU A 116 7.41 -8.80 -9.19
C LEU A 116 7.54 -8.97 -10.71
N ASP A 117 8.42 -9.87 -11.16
CA ASP A 117 8.63 -10.16 -12.59
C ASP A 117 7.31 -10.56 -13.27
N GLY A 118 6.53 -11.47 -12.65
CA GLY A 118 5.24 -11.88 -13.20
C GLY A 118 4.20 -10.75 -13.24
N MET A 119 4.23 -9.81 -12.30
CA MET A 119 3.37 -8.62 -12.35
C MET A 119 3.81 -7.63 -13.43
N MET A 120 5.12 -7.47 -13.62
CA MET A 120 5.70 -6.64 -14.68
C MET A 120 5.31 -7.15 -16.06
N ASP A 121 5.45 -8.47 -16.30
CA ASP A 121 5.03 -9.13 -17.54
C ASP A 121 3.53 -8.90 -17.84
N ALA A 122 2.68 -9.00 -16.80
CA ALA A 122 1.25 -8.80 -16.93
C ALA A 122 0.88 -7.33 -17.23
N ASP A 123 1.57 -6.37 -16.58
CA ASP A 123 1.38 -4.95 -16.84
C ASP A 123 1.86 -4.60 -18.28
N GLU A 124 2.96 -5.19 -18.74
CA GLU A 124 3.45 -5.08 -20.12
C GLU A 124 2.41 -5.55 -21.13
N ALA A 125 1.85 -6.73 -20.90
CA ALA A 125 0.80 -7.28 -21.75
C ALA A 125 -0.45 -6.40 -21.77
N PHE A 126 -0.92 -5.93 -20.61
CA PHE A 126 -2.08 -5.06 -20.49
C PHE A 126 -1.88 -3.76 -21.28
N PHE A 127 -0.77 -3.05 -21.05
CA PHE A 127 -0.56 -1.74 -21.68
C PHE A 127 -0.36 -1.84 -23.19
N LYS A 128 0.21 -2.96 -23.67
CA LYS A 128 0.31 -3.27 -25.10
C LYS A 128 -1.06 -3.48 -25.73
N GLU A 129 -1.98 -4.18 -25.07
CA GLU A 129 -3.34 -4.42 -25.56
C GLU A 129 -4.19 -3.14 -25.57
N HIS A 130 -4.11 -2.34 -24.51
CA HIS A 130 -4.99 -1.18 -24.30
C HIS A 130 -4.49 0.13 -24.96
N ALA A 131 -3.45 0.08 -25.80
CA ALA A 131 -2.85 1.23 -26.50
C ALA A 131 -2.50 2.43 -25.58
N ARG A 132 -2.41 2.21 -24.27
CA ARG A 132 -2.02 3.18 -23.25
C ARG A 132 -0.48 3.26 -23.21
N ALA A 133 0.15 3.52 -24.35
CA ALA A 133 1.58 3.70 -24.47
C ALA A 133 2.00 5.10 -23.99
N ALA A 134 1.69 5.44 -22.73
CA ALA A 134 2.45 6.48 -22.05
C ALA A 134 3.84 5.91 -21.72
N PRO A 135 4.91 6.71 -21.74
CA PRO A 135 6.20 6.27 -21.24
C PRO A 135 6.02 5.68 -19.84
N TRP A 136 6.51 4.46 -19.65
CA TRP A 136 6.45 3.71 -18.40
C TRP A 136 7.12 4.51 -17.28
N LYS A 137 6.31 5.14 -16.42
CA LYS A 137 6.77 5.90 -15.25
C LYS A 137 6.39 5.16 -13.97
N GLN A 138 6.83 3.90 -13.89
CA GLN A 138 6.67 3.14 -12.67
C GLN A 138 7.55 3.74 -11.57
N TRP A 139 6.96 3.86 -10.40
CA TRP A 139 7.63 4.41 -9.23
C TRP A 139 8.15 3.25 -8.38
N ILE A 140 9.44 3.25 -8.08
CA ILE A 140 10.06 2.21 -7.24
C ILE A 140 10.18 2.72 -5.81
N GLU A 141 9.63 1.96 -4.87
CA GLU A 141 9.82 2.20 -3.44
C GLU A 141 10.95 1.29 -2.93
N MET A 142 12.04 1.88 -2.43
CA MET A 142 13.17 1.15 -1.88
C MET A 142 13.18 1.28 -0.35
N LYS A 143 13.27 0.14 0.33
CA LYS A 143 13.42 0.08 1.80
C LYS A 143 14.83 -0.29 2.18
N ILE A 144 15.37 0.41 3.18
CA ILE A 144 16.62 0.04 3.84
C ILE A 144 16.42 -0.05 5.35
N GLY A 145 17.13 -0.97 5.97
CA GLY A 145 16.91 -1.34 7.36
C GLY A 145 15.73 -2.29 7.52
N ILE A 146 15.40 -2.56 8.77
CA ILE A 146 14.33 -3.50 9.14
C ILE A 146 13.23 -2.69 9.80
N THR A 147 11.97 -2.90 9.36
CA THR A 147 10.83 -2.46 10.15
C THR A 147 10.59 -3.51 11.19
N GLY A 148 10.47 -3.13 12.45
CA GLY A 148 10.21 -4.11 13.49
C GLY A 148 8.85 -4.78 13.24
N GLY A 149 8.72 -6.04 13.66
CA GLY A 149 7.42 -6.70 13.81
C GLY A 149 7.13 -7.73 12.78
N GLU A 150 5.87 -8.15 12.79
CA GLU A 150 5.41 -9.18 11.89
C GLU A 150 4.52 -8.60 10.80
N GLU A 151 4.86 -8.96 9.57
CA GLU A 151 4.06 -8.72 8.38
C GLU A 151 4.25 -9.91 7.44
N ASP A 152 3.15 -10.40 6.86
CA ASP A 152 3.17 -11.55 5.95
C ASP A 152 3.96 -12.78 6.51
N GLY A 153 3.93 -12.98 7.83
CA GLY A 153 4.65 -14.07 8.52
C GLY A 153 6.17 -13.88 8.61
N VAL A 154 6.69 -12.70 8.27
CA VAL A 154 8.10 -12.32 8.51
C VAL A 154 8.15 -11.52 9.82
N ASN A 155 8.63 -12.16 10.89
CA ASN A 155 8.69 -11.56 12.23
C ASN A 155 10.09 -10.97 12.52
N ASN A 156 10.12 -9.69 12.89
CA ASN A 156 11.30 -8.90 13.27
C ASN A 156 11.19 -8.33 14.70
N GLU A 157 10.41 -8.93 15.59
CA GLU A 157 10.20 -8.43 16.97
C GLU A 157 11.47 -8.49 17.83
N ASP A 158 12.38 -9.43 17.54
CA ASP A 158 13.63 -9.64 18.28
C ASP A 158 14.82 -8.82 17.76
N VAL A 159 14.63 -7.99 16.73
CA VAL A 159 15.72 -7.24 16.09
C VAL A 159 16.18 -6.08 16.99
N GLY A 160 17.51 -5.94 17.15
CA GLY A 160 18.10 -4.90 18.00
C GLY A 160 17.71 -3.48 17.60
N ASN A 161 17.43 -2.63 18.59
CA ASN A 161 16.86 -1.28 18.43
C ASN A 161 17.63 -0.37 17.44
N ASN A 162 18.96 -0.49 17.37
CA ASN A 162 19.77 0.31 16.42
C ASN A 162 19.49 -0.05 14.95
N SER A 163 19.08 -1.28 14.64
CA SER A 163 18.77 -1.72 13.28
C SER A 163 17.41 -1.21 12.77
N LEU A 164 16.61 -0.58 13.65
CA LEU A 164 15.30 0.00 13.35
C LEU A 164 15.37 1.48 12.93
N TYR A 165 16.56 2.09 13.03
CA TYR A 165 16.79 3.48 12.65
C TYR A 165 17.79 3.55 11.48
N THR A 166 17.30 3.96 10.32
CA THR A 166 18.12 4.26 9.14
C THR A 166 19.05 5.43 9.44
N GLN A 167 20.26 5.40 8.87
CA GLN A 167 21.22 6.49 8.98
C GLN A 167 21.16 7.41 7.75
N PRO A 168 21.50 8.71 7.86
CA PRO A 168 21.51 9.62 6.70
C PRO A 168 22.36 9.13 5.53
N GLU A 169 23.48 8.46 5.80
CA GLU A 169 24.38 7.88 4.80
C GLU A 169 23.71 6.77 4.00
N ASP A 170 22.83 5.98 4.62
CA ASP A 170 22.04 4.95 3.94
C ASP A 170 21.08 5.57 2.91
N ILE A 171 20.41 6.67 3.28
CA ILE A 171 19.52 7.43 2.40
C ILE A 171 20.31 8.01 1.22
N TRP A 172 21.49 8.55 1.50
CA TRP A 172 22.37 9.08 0.46
C TRP A 172 22.85 8.01 -0.52
N GLN A 173 23.26 6.84 -0.02
CA GLN A 173 23.70 5.73 -0.87
C GLN A 173 22.57 5.28 -1.81
N ILE A 174 21.33 5.18 -1.33
CA ILE A 174 20.18 4.86 -2.18
C ILE A 174 19.96 5.94 -3.22
N TYR A 175 19.99 7.21 -2.81
CA TYR A 175 19.83 8.32 -3.74
C TYR A 175 20.89 8.29 -4.85
N GLN A 176 22.17 8.12 -4.52
CA GLN A 176 23.25 8.01 -5.49
C GLN A 176 23.09 6.83 -6.43
N THR A 177 22.52 5.73 -5.94
CA THR A 177 22.31 4.51 -6.73
C THR A 177 21.13 4.63 -7.69
N LEU A 178 20.01 5.17 -7.22
CA LEU A 178 18.75 5.18 -7.97
C LEU A 178 18.55 6.44 -8.82
N SER A 179 19.02 7.61 -8.37
CA SER A 179 18.82 8.87 -9.10
C SER A 179 19.41 8.90 -10.52
N PRO A 180 20.54 8.24 -10.84
CA PRO A 180 21.02 8.15 -12.21
C PRO A 180 20.19 7.23 -13.11
N ILE A 181 19.42 6.30 -12.51
CA ILE A 181 18.59 5.33 -13.23
C ILE A 181 17.22 5.93 -13.53
N SER A 182 16.58 6.52 -12.53
CA SER A 182 15.23 7.08 -12.64
C SER A 182 15.00 8.15 -11.57
N PRO A 183 14.24 9.23 -11.87
CA PRO A 183 13.76 10.16 -10.86
C PRO A 183 12.54 9.63 -10.08
N TYR A 184 11.95 8.51 -10.50
CA TYR A 184 10.72 7.95 -9.95
C TYR A 184 11.02 6.90 -8.87
N PHE A 185 11.57 7.36 -7.75
CA PHE A 185 11.78 6.50 -6.60
C PHE A 185 11.52 7.22 -5.28
N SER A 186 11.22 6.42 -4.27
CA SER A 186 11.05 6.85 -2.90
C SER A 186 11.77 5.91 -1.95
N ILE A 187 12.00 6.40 -0.73
CA ILE A 187 12.79 5.70 0.27
C ILE A 187 11.95 5.49 1.52
N ALA A 188 11.73 4.23 1.87
CA ALA A 188 11.16 3.83 3.14
C ALA A 188 12.28 3.79 4.20
N ALA A 189 12.35 4.85 5.00
CA ALA A 189 13.31 4.97 6.11
C ALA A 189 12.73 4.32 7.37
N GLY A 190 13.55 3.55 8.09
CA GLY A 190 13.27 3.13 9.45
C GLY A 190 13.50 4.30 10.41
N PHE A 191 12.46 4.74 11.12
CA PHE A 191 12.58 5.77 12.15
C PHE A 191 11.87 5.35 13.45
N GLY A 192 11.96 4.05 13.77
CA GLY A 192 11.26 3.44 14.90
C GLY A 192 9.81 3.05 14.60
N ASN A 193 9.46 2.98 13.32
CA ASN A 193 8.18 2.49 12.85
C ASN A 193 8.14 0.95 12.84
N VAL A 194 6.94 0.40 12.97
CA VAL A 194 6.72 -1.00 13.33
C VAL A 194 5.41 -1.54 12.73
N HIS A 195 5.41 -2.78 12.25
CA HIS A 195 4.24 -3.43 11.65
C HIS A 195 3.43 -4.27 12.63
N GLY A 196 2.11 -4.15 12.56
CA GLY A 196 1.21 -4.95 13.40
C GLY A 196 0.87 -4.29 14.74
N VAL A 197 0.67 -5.13 15.75
CA VAL A 197 0.19 -4.74 17.09
C VAL A 197 1.31 -4.90 18.09
N TYR A 198 1.75 -3.78 18.68
CA TYR A 198 2.83 -3.82 19.67
C TYR A 198 2.42 -3.50 21.08
N GLN A 199 3.19 -4.08 22.01
CA GLN A 199 3.22 -3.59 23.37
C GLN A 199 3.74 -2.14 23.39
N PRO A 200 3.02 -1.21 24.03
CA PRO A 200 3.48 0.16 24.19
C PRO A 200 4.88 0.23 24.81
N GLY A 201 5.83 0.90 24.13
CA GLY A 201 7.13 1.25 24.70
C GLY A 201 8.36 0.53 24.13
N ASN A 202 8.21 -0.53 23.32
CA ASN A 202 9.36 -1.29 22.78
C ASN A 202 10.16 -0.52 21.73
N VAL A 203 9.48 0.23 20.87
CA VAL A 203 10.10 1.07 19.83
C VAL A 203 9.33 2.40 19.79
N LYS A 204 10.04 3.52 19.66
CA LYS A 204 9.43 4.86 19.63
C LYS A 204 9.70 5.50 18.29
N LEU A 205 8.64 6.04 17.67
CA LEU A 205 8.77 6.84 16.46
C LEU A 205 9.68 8.05 16.73
N ARG A 206 10.60 8.30 15.80
CA ARG A 206 11.54 9.42 15.80
C ARG A 206 11.47 10.20 14.48
N PRO A 207 10.35 10.91 14.22
CA PRO A 207 10.20 11.68 12.98
C PRO A 207 11.31 12.72 12.76
N ASP A 208 11.97 13.17 13.83
CA ASP A 208 13.12 14.09 13.75
C ASP A 208 14.30 13.54 12.94
N LEU A 209 14.43 12.20 12.82
CA LEU A 209 15.46 11.58 11.98
C LEU A 209 15.22 11.85 10.49
N LEU A 210 13.96 11.93 10.07
CA LEU A 210 13.60 12.21 8.68
C LEU A 210 14.09 13.61 8.27
N ALA A 211 14.01 14.58 9.18
CA ALA A 211 14.56 15.92 8.94
C ALA A 211 16.08 15.89 8.72
N LYS A 212 16.80 15.05 9.48
CA LYS A 212 18.25 14.88 9.33
C LYS A 212 18.60 14.23 7.99
N HIS A 213 17.82 13.25 7.55
CA HIS A 213 18.00 12.62 6.23
C HIS A 213 17.84 13.64 5.09
N GLN A 214 16.78 14.45 5.13
CA GLN A 214 16.57 15.51 4.13
C GLN A 214 17.72 16.52 4.12
N ALA A 215 18.13 17.01 5.30
CA ALA A 215 19.21 17.98 5.43
C ALA A 215 20.56 17.43 4.93
N PHE A 216 20.86 16.17 5.23
CA PHE A 216 22.06 15.50 4.76
C PHE A 216 22.09 15.43 3.23
N VAL A 217 21.04 14.89 2.61
CA VAL A 217 20.97 14.78 1.14
C VAL A 217 20.97 16.15 0.47
N ALA A 218 20.28 17.15 1.06
CA ALA A 218 20.30 18.52 0.54
C ALA A 218 21.71 19.11 0.55
N ASN A 219 22.49 18.88 1.60
CA ASN A 219 23.88 19.32 1.70
C ASN A 219 24.76 18.62 0.65
N GLU A 220 24.67 17.30 0.53
CA GLU A 220 25.43 16.52 -0.46
C GLU A 220 25.14 16.95 -1.90
N LEU A 221 23.90 17.35 -2.18
CA LEU A 221 23.49 17.85 -3.50
C LEU A 221 23.80 19.33 -3.73
N GLY A 222 24.12 20.10 -2.69
CA GLY A 222 24.08 21.57 -2.76
C GLY A 222 22.68 22.10 -3.14
N SER A 223 21.63 21.40 -2.75
CA SER A 223 20.25 21.66 -3.15
C SER A 223 19.68 22.92 -2.47
N THR A 224 18.97 23.76 -3.23
CA THR A 224 18.14 24.84 -2.67
C THR A 224 16.80 24.35 -2.16
N GLU A 225 16.38 23.15 -2.56
CA GLU A 225 15.16 22.49 -2.05
C GLU A 225 15.46 21.81 -0.71
N PRO A 226 14.71 22.13 0.37
CA PRO A 226 15.00 21.63 1.71
C PRO A 226 14.62 20.15 1.91
N LYS A 227 13.85 19.58 0.98
CA LYS A 227 13.37 18.18 1.04
C LYS A 227 13.57 17.47 -0.30
N PRO A 228 14.82 17.19 -0.69
CA PRO A 228 15.14 16.66 -2.02
C PRO A 228 14.72 15.20 -2.24
N VAL A 229 14.38 14.44 -1.18
CA VAL A 229 14.02 13.02 -1.30
C VAL A 229 12.59 12.72 -0.85
N PHE A 230 11.90 11.83 -1.57
CA PHE A 230 10.56 11.36 -1.21
C PHE A 230 10.64 10.25 -0.16
N LEU A 231 10.13 10.51 1.04
CA LEU A 231 10.17 9.56 2.16
C LEU A 231 8.82 8.89 2.36
N PHE A 232 8.84 7.64 2.79
CA PHE A 232 7.64 6.82 2.94
C PHE A 232 7.56 6.25 4.36
N PHE A 233 6.34 6.22 4.91
CA PHE A 233 6.08 5.80 6.29
C PHE A 233 5.36 4.44 6.32
N HIS A 234 6.14 3.40 6.56
CA HIS A 234 5.66 2.04 6.85
C HIS A 234 5.12 1.92 8.27
N GLY A 235 4.13 1.07 8.52
CA GLY A 235 3.59 0.88 9.87
C GLY A 235 2.90 2.11 10.44
N GLY A 236 2.13 2.83 9.62
CA GLY A 236 1.41 4.03 10.06
C GLY A 236 0.23 3.74 11.01
N SER A 237 -0.28 2.51 11.02
CA SER A 237 -1.35 2.12 11.94
C SER A 237 -0.97 2.40 13.40
N ARG A 238 -1.90 2.97 14.16
CA ARG A 238 -1.76 3.39 15.57
C ARG A 238 -0.78 4.53 15.84
N SER A 239 -0.21 5.13 14.81
CA SER A 239 0.55 6.37 14.98
C SER A 239 -0.40 7.50 15.36
N SER A 240 0.04 8.39 16.25
CA SER A 240 -0.74 9.58 16.58
C SER A 240 -0.81 10.53 15.38
N VAL A 241 -1.82 11.40 15.37
CA VAL A 241 -1.95 12.47 14.37
C VAL A 241 -0.72 13.37 14.39
N GLU A 242 -0.18 13.69 15.56
CA GLU A 242 1.00 14.55 15.70
C GLU A 242 2.27 13.90 15.12
N GLU A 243 2.51 12.62 15.38
CA GLU A 243 3.64 11.89 14.79
C GLU A 243 3.54 11.83 13.27
N SER A 244 2.33 11.56 12.77
CA SER A 244 2.07 11.51 11.32
C SER A 244 2.29 12.88 10.68
N GLN A 245 1.77 13.96 11.28
CA GLN A 245 1.97 15.32 10.79
C GLN A 245 3.43 15.73 10.80
N LYS A 246 4.19 15.38 11.84
CA LYS A 246 5.64 15.63 11.90
C LYS A 246 6.38 14.89 10.79
N ALA A 247 6.08 13.61 10.59
CA ALA A 247 6.70 12.81 9.53
C ALA A 247 6.41 13.39 8.14
N ILE A 248 5.16 13.76 7.86
CA ILE A 248 4.74 14.41 6.61
C ILE A 248 5.46 15.76 6.44
N GLY A 249 5.58 16.55 7.50
CA GLY A 249 6.33 17.81 7.50
C GLY A 249 7.78 17.63 7.04
N HIS A 250 8.40 16.50 7.36
CA HIS A 250 9.76 16.12 6.98
C HIS A 250 9.88 15.39 5.63
N GLY A 251 8.83 15.45 4.80
CA GLY A 251 8.87 14.95 3.42
C GLY A 251 8.39 13.51 3.28
N VAL A 252 7.61 13.01 4.24
CA VAL A 252 6.81 11.80 4.01
C VAL A 252 5.68 12.12 3.04
N VAL A 253 5.56 11.35 1.96
CA VAL A 253 4.53 11.54 0.92
C VAL A 253 3.59 10.35 0.75
N LYS A 254 3.83 9.24 1.46
CA LYS A 254 2.98 8.04 1.49
C LYS A 254 3.00 7.43 2.89
N VAL A 255 1.84 7.03 3.40
CA VAL A 255 1.69 6.35 4.69
C VAL A 255 0.95 5.03 4.50
N ASN A 256 1.58 3.92 4.92
CA ASN A 256 0.97 2.59 4.84
C ASN A 256 0.09 2.31 6.07
N LEU A 257 -1.14 1.87 5.82
CA LEU A 257 -2.15 1.49 6.80
C LEU A 257 -2.66 0.10 6.48
N ASP A 258 -2.57 -0.80 7.46
CA ASP A 258 -3.06 -2.17 7.31
C ASP A 258 -3.77 -2.64 8.58
N THR A 259 -3.03 -2.81 9.69
CA THR A 259 -3.54 -3.34 10.96
C THR A 259 -4.83 -2.68 11.46
N ASP A 260 -4.90 -1.34 11.42
CA ASP A 260 -6.10 -0.62 11.86
C ASP A 260 -7.30 -0.88 10.93
N LEU A 261 -7.04 -1.04 9.63
CA LEU A 261 -8.06 -1.31 8.62
C LEU A 261 -8.55 -2.77 8.72
N GLN A 262 -7.65 -3.72 8.96
CA GLN A 262 -8.02 -5.11 9.24
C GLN A 262 -8.91 -5.20 10.49
N TRP A 263 -8.55 -4.48 11.56
CA TRP A 263 -9.35 -4.45 12.78
C TRP A 263 -10.74 -3.85 12.54
N ALA A 264 -10.82 -2.73 11.80
CA ALA A 264 -12.09 -2.12 11.44
C ALA A 264 -12.97 -3.07 10.61
N TYR A 265 -12.38 -3.73 9.61
CA TYR A 265 -13.09 -4.67 8.74
C TYR A 265 -13.63 -5.88 9.51
N LEU A 266 -12.79 -6.52 10.32
CA LEU A 266 -13.20 -7.67 11.14
C LEU A 266 -14.18 -7.27 12.25
N GLY A 267 -14.05 -6.07 12.81
CA GLY A 267 -15.01 -5.50 13.77
C GLY A 267 -16.42 -5.44 13.19
N GLY A 268 -16.57 -4.94 11.96
CA GLY A 268 -17.85 -4.91 11.27
C GLY A 268 -18.46 -6.30 11.06
N ILE A 269 -17.66 -7.29 10.65
CA ILE A 269 -18.11 -8.68 10.47
C ILE A 269 -18.54 -9.30 11.81
N ARG A 270 -17.75 -9.09 12.86
CA ARG A 270 -18.06 -9.55 14.22
C ARG A 270 -19.41 -8.97 14.68
N ASP A 271 -19.58 -7.66 14.55
CA ASP A 271 -20.77 -6.96 15.04
C ASP A 271 -22.02 -7.38 14.26
N TYR A 272 -21.90 -7.58 12.95
CA TYR A 272 -22.96 -8.17 12.12
C TYR A 272 -23.35 -9.57 12.61
N SER A 273 -22.35 -10.45 12.79
CA SER A 273 -22.56 -11.85 13.21
C SER A 273 -23.19 -11.96 14.59
N MET A 274 -22.86 -11.01 15.48
CA MET A 274 -23.38 -10.96 16.85
C MET A 274 -24.71 -10.23 16.99
N SER A 275 -25.20 -9.61 15.91
CA SER A 275 -26.43 -8.82 15.92
C SER A 275 -27.65 -9.65 16.32
N ALA A 276 -28.61 -9.00 16.99
CA ALA A 276 -29.86 -9.64 17.38
C ALA A 276 -30.63 -10.19 16.18
N ARG A 277 -30.54 -9.51 15.02
CA ARG A 277 -31.22 -9.92 13.79
C ARG A 277 -30.69 -11.23 13.22
N VAL A 278 -29.36 -11.41 13.18
CA VAL A 278 -28.77 -12.66 12.70
C VAL A 278 -29.14 -13.81 13.65
N LYS A 279 -29.01 -13.59 14.96
CA LYS A 279 -29.40 -14.59 15.98
C LYS A 279 -30.87 -14.99 15.86
N ALA A 280 -31.76 -14.01 15.75
CA ALA A 280 -33.19 -14.25 15.58
C ALA A 280 -33.48 -15.10 14.33
N ALA A 281 -32.84 -14.81 13.20
CA ALA A 281 -33.02 -15.59 11.97
C ALA A 281 -32.65 -17.08 12.15
N PHE A 282 -31.60 -17.38 12.91
CA PHE A 282 -31.23 -18.77 13.21
C PHE A 282 -32.20 -19.44 14.22
N GLU A 283 -32.68 -18.70 15.22
CA GLU A 283 -33.69 -19.23 16.16
C GLU A 283 -35.03 -19.49 15.46
N ASP A 284 -35.47 -18.59 14.57
CA ASP A 284 -36.64 -18.79 13.73
C ASP A 284 -36.48 -20.04 12.85
N PHE A 285 -35.29 -20.24 12.26
CA PHE A 285 -35.01 -21.43 11.46
C PHE A 285 -35.00 -22.73 12.29
N LYS A 286 -34.48 -22.69 13.53
CA LYS A 286 -34.58 -23.84 14.46
C LYS A 286 -36.04 -24.16 14.79
N ALA A 287 -36.85 -23.14 15.08
CA ALA A 287 -38.25 -23.31 15.42
C ALA A 287 -39.06 -23.96 14.29
N VAL A 288 -38.73 -23.67 13.02
CA VAL A 288 -39.36 -24.30 11.86
C VAL A 288 -38.88 -25.74 11.66
N ASN A 289 -37.65 -26.09 12.06
CA ASN A 289 -37.06 -27.41 11.81
C ASN A 289 -37.19 -28.41 12.97
N SER A 290 -37.77 -28.03 14.11
CA SER A 290 -37.92 -28.92 15.28
C SER A 290 -36.61 -29.61 15.71
N LEU A 291 -35.47 -28.90 15.64
CA LEU A 291 -34.17 -29.35 16.15
C LEU A 291 -34.01 -29.06 17.64
#